data_AF-A0A4R7F230-F1
#
_entry.id   AF-A0A4R7F230-F1
#
_cell.length_a   1.000
_cell.length_b   1.000
_cell.length_c   1.000
_cell.angle_alpha   90.00
_cell.angle_beta   90.00
_cell.angle_gamma   90.00
#
_symmetry.space_group_name_H-M   'P 1'
#
loop_
_entity.id
_entity.type
_entity.pdbx_description
1 polymer ?
#
loop_
_entity_poly.entity_id
_entity_poly.type
_entity_poly.pdbx_seq_one_letter_code
_entity_poly.pdbx_strand_id
1 'polypeptide(L)'
;MKDIYWCPPDDKLEIPEFLLNGGIFEALSSYTLESFRELLKELERFNESVTSKKKRKQICERQIPFILDIKMMVMGCHFFIHQKKKLKYWNDWIDIPWVKNPYRCVFEYRSREDFKINHHLAHLEDSYTLLSIKEVQNFQKVFKDFFKPMDLSLWIKMLDHWKEALERNQDITDIMGPPPYKVYDAILKLFEASYLAISWADYSYLPPNNHVWEHYLGSPCEGYQASNPFENIILIFNTNSYYEIQEVIKVIYSNSKKEDTFLIQNVTSFRFTLKWLLQTGWVLLQTDYYPTTWLNPDILDYINCPFSIEELRIWKPKYLSTAESENLNITLSILYHDIDVREFIYEVEDRLIQYIANKQAIEINDSDLNIETTLLKILDVITLLATDFCKRRIKDRLNYKKT
;
A
#
# COMPACT_ATOMS: atom_id res chain seq x y z
N MET A 1 37.82 -12.68 8.07
CA MET A 1 36.58 -12.14 8.65
C MET A 1 35.74 -13.32 9.08
N LYS A 2 35.16 -13.32 10.28
CA LYS A 2 34.10 -14.30 10.60
C LYS A 2 32.96 -14.04 9.63
N ASP A 3 32.49 -15.07 8.92
CA ASP A 3 31.31 -14.98 8.09
C ASP A 3 30.14 -14.49 8.95
N ILE A 4 29.76 -13.23 8.77
CA ILE A 4 28.61 -12.60 9.45
C ILE A 4 27.31 -13.38 9.13
N TYR A 5 27.33 -14.15 8.04
CA TYR A 5 26.28 -15.05 7.52
C TYR A 5 25.77 -16.15 8.48
N TRP A 6 26.36 -16.31 9.67
CA TRP A 6 26.03 -17.42 10.58
C TRP A 6 25.74 -17.01 12.03
N CYS A 7 25.45 -15.74 12.29
CA CYS A 7 24.80 -15.36 13.54
C CYS A 7 23.28 -15.40 13.31
N PRO A 8 22.60 -16.53 13.60
CA PRO A 8 21.14 -16.54 13.59
C PRO A 8 20.61 -15.45 14.52
N PRO A 9 19.50 -14.78 14.16
CA PRO A 9 18.86 -13.88 15.08
C PRO A 9 18.49 -14.66 16.34
N ASP A 10 18.92 -14.16 17.50
CA ASP A 10 18.64 -14.73 18.81
C ASP A 10 17.21 -14.36 19.27
N ASP A 11 16.65 -13.28 18.70
CA ASP A 11 15.28 -12.80 18.96
C ASP A 11 14.56 -12.30 17.68
N LYS A 12 13.24 -12.19 17.77
CA LYS A 12 12.33 -11.65 16.76
C LYS A 12 12.69 -10.25 16.27
N LEU A 13 13.24 -9.41 17.15
CA LEU A 13 13.61 -8.02 16.84
C LEU A 13 14.80 -7.93 15.87
N GLU A 14 15.60 -8.99 15.77
CA GLU A 14 16.78 -9.05 14.90
C GLU A 14 16.44 -9.57 13.49
N ILE A 15 15.19 -9.95 13.22
CA ILE A 15 14.79 -10.49 11.90
C ILE A 15 14.88 -9.43 10.78
N PRO A 16 14.40 -8.18 10.97
CA PRO A 16 14.64 -7.11 9.99
C PRO A 16 16.14 -6.80 9.85
N GLU A 17 16.87 -6.67 10.96
CA GLU A 17 18.31 -6.41 10.95
C GLU A 17 19.08 -7.51 10.21
N PHE A 18 18.62 -8.76 10.27
CA PHE A 18 19.21 -9.86 9.49
C PHE A 18 19.01 -9.67 7.98
N LEU A 19 17.90 -9.10 7.49
CA LEU A 19 17.77 -8.83 6.05
C LEU A 19 18.77 -7.76 5.59
N LEU A 20 19.05 -6.78 6.46
CA LEU A 20 19.99 -5.68 6.21
C LEU A 20 21.47 -6.06 6.42
N ASN A 21 21.76 -6.92 7.40
CA ASN A 21 23.12 -7.27 7.83
C ASN A 21 23.50 -8.72 7.53
N GLY A 22 22.55 -9.56 7.11
CA GLY A 22 22.67 -11.02 6.98
C GLY A 22 22.75 -11.53 5.55
N GLY A 23 23.22 -10.68 4.63
CA GLY A 23 23.70 -11.13 3.32
C GLY A 23 22.78 -10.93 2.13
N ILE A 24 21.47 -10.75 2.30
CA ILE A 24 20.59 -10.38 1.18
C ILE A 24 20.90 -8.95 0.74
N PHE A 25 20.93 -7.99 1.66
CA PHE A 25 21.32 -6.62 1.33
C PHE A 25 22.74 -6.54 0.74
N GLU A 26 23.71 -7.23 1.34
CA GLU A 26 25.09 -7.26 0.83
C GLU A 26 25.14 -7.79 -0.62
N ALA A 27 24.48 -8.93 -0.87
CA ALA A 27 24.38 -9.53 -2.21
C ALA A 27 23.74 -8.61 -3.25
N LEU A 28 22.83 -7.72 -2.84
CA LEU A 28 22.01 -6.95 -3.77
C LEU A 28 22.42 -5.48 -3.88
N SER A 29 23.21 -4.97 -2.93
CA SER A 29 23.58 -3.55 -2.81
C SER A 29 24.27 -2.95 -4.04
N SER A 30 24.88 -3.78 -4.89
CA SER A 30 25.59 -3.37 -6.10
C SER A 30 24.74 -3.42 -7.37
N TYR A 31 23.47 -3.82 -7.27
CA TYR A 31 22.61 -4.09 -8.42
C TYR A 31 21.34 -3.25 -8.43
N THR A 32 21.04 -2.64 -9.59
CA THR A 32 19.69 -2.20 -9.93
C THR A 32 18.95 -3.38 -10.58
N LEU A 33 17.62 -3.30 -10.68
CA LEU A 33 16.86 -4.32 -11.41
C LEU A 33 17.32 -4.46 -12.86
N GLU A 34 17.68 -3.35 -13.51
CA GLU A 34 18.19 -3.35 -14.88
C GLU A 34 19.56 -4.01 -14.96
N SER A 35 20.51 -3.64 -14.09
CA SER A 35 21.86 -4.24 -14.14
C SER A 35 21.84 -5.73 -13.78
N PHE A 36 21.01 -6.14 -12.82
CA PHE A 36 20.82 -7.54 -12.47
C PHE A 36 20.25 -8.35 -13.64
N ARG A 37 19.21 -7.81 -14.31
CA ARG A 37 18.58 -8.45 -15.47
C ARG A 37 19.55 -8.61 -16.63
N GLU A 38 20.38 -7.61 -16.91
CA GLU A 38 21.36 -7.70 -17.99
C GLU A 38 22.46 -8.72 -17.68
N LEU A 39 22.97 -8.77 -16.44
CA LEU A 39 23.92 -9.80 -16.02
C LEU A 39 23.34 -11.21 -16.11
N LEU A 40 22.07 -11.38 -15.75
CA LEU A 40 21.37 -12.67 -15.82
C LEU A 40 21.14 -13.13 -17.27
N LYS A 41 20.72 -12.22 -18.16
CA LYS A 41 20.61 -12.50 -19.61
C LYS A 41 21.97 -12.82 -20.22
N GLU A 42 23.02 -12.16 -19.77
CA GLU A 42 24.37 -12.45 -20.24
C GLU A 42 24.84 -13.83 -19.80
N LEU A 43 24.50 -14.24 -18.57
CA LEU A 43 24.77 -15.59 -18.08
C LEU A 43 23.99 -16.65 -18.88
N GLU A 44 22.72 -16.38 -19.23
CA GLU A 44 21.92 -17.23 -20.11
C GLU A 44 22.55 -17.37 -21.50
N ARG A 45 22.97 -16.25 -22.10
CA ARG A 45 23.59 -16.19 -23.43
C ARG A 45 25.06 -16.61 -23.46
N PHE A 46 25.68 -16.81 -22.29
CA PHE A 46 27.08 -17.20 -22.18
C PHE A 46 27.35 -18.50 -22.95
N ASN A 47 26.36 -19.41 -22.96
CA ASN A 47 26.43 -20.69 -23.67
C ASN A 47 26.26 -20.54 -25.19
N GLU A 48 25.64 -19.47 -25.68
CA GLU A 48 25.21 -19.39 -27.09
C GLU A 48 26.11 -18.53 -28.01
N SER A 49 26.97 -17.64 -27.47
CA SER A 49 27.36 -16.46 -28.28
C SER A 49 28.81 -15.95 -28.21
N VAL A 50 29.73 -16.55 -27.45
CA VAL A 50 31.07 -15.95 -27.26
C VAL A 50 32.14 -16.55 -28.18
N THR A 51 32.38 -15.88 -29.32
CA THR A 51 33.35 -16.32 -30.36
C THR A 51 34.82 -15.94 -30.10
N SER A 52 35.14 -15.04 -29.15
CA SER A 52 36.53 -14.64 -28.85
C SER A 52 36.96 -14.95 -27.41
N LYS A 53 38.15 -15.56 -27.25
CA LYS A 53 38.72 -15.95 -25.94
C LYS A 53 38.87 -14.77 -24.97
N LYS A 54 39.24 -13.59 -25.48
CA LYS A 54 39.40 -12.37 -24.66
C LYS A 54 38.07 -11.87 -24.10
N LYS A 55 37.02 -11.83 -24.92
CA LYS A 55 35.68 -11.44 -24.50
C LYS A 55 35.11 -12.45 -23.50
N ARG A 56 35.34 -13.75 -23.72
CA ARG A 56 34.90 -14.81 -22.80
C ARG A 56 35.53 -14.68 -21.42
N LYS A 57 36.84 -14.42 -21.35
CA LYS A 57 37.54 -14.20 -20.08
C LYS A 57 36.97 -13.01 -19.29
N GLN A 58 36.72 -11.88 -19.96
CA GLN A 58 36.12 -10.69 -19.33
C GLN A 58 34.71 -10.96 -18.79
N ILE A 59 33.92 -11.76 -19.52
CA ILE A 59 32.59 -12.19 -19.06
C ILE A 59 32.73 -13.08 -17.82
N CYS A 60 33.61 -14.09 -17.83
CA CYS A 60 33.81 -14.94 -16.66
C CYS A 60 34.23 -14.15 -15.41
N GLU A 61 35.15 -13.20 -15.55
CA GLU A 61 35.64 -12.36 -14.45
C GLU A 61 34.52 -11.54 -13.79
N ARG A 62 33.51 -11.07 -14.54
CA ARG A 62 32.36 -10.36 -13.97
C ARG A 62 31.25 -11.29 -13.46
N GLN A 63 31.05 -12.44 -14.10
CA GLN A 63 29.96 -13.37 -13.79
C GLN A 63 30.24 -14.21 -12.54
N ILE A 64 31.52 -14.46 -12.21
CA ILE A 64 31.88 -15.21 -10.99
C ILE A 64 31.41 -14.48 -9.72
N PRO A 65 31.72 -13.19 -9.50
CA PRO A 65 31.16 -12.43 -8.38
C PRO A 65 29.62 -12.43 -8.38
N PHE A 66 29.00 -12.20 -9.54
CA PHE A 66 27.54 -12.19 -9.67
C PHE A 66 26.87 -13.50 -9.23
N ILE A 67 27.45 -14.66 -9.56
CA ILE A 67 26.94 -15.96 -9.10
C ILE A 67 27.10 -16.13 -7.59
N LEU A 68 28.20 -15.63 -7.01
CA LEU A 68 28.37 -15.65 -5.55
C LEU A 68 27.32 -14.79 -4.85
N ASP A 69 26.97 -13.64 -5.42
CA ASP A 69 25.91 -12.79 -4.91
C ASP A 69 24.53 -13.46 -5.02
N ILE A 70 24.23 -14.10 -6.16
CA ILE A 70 23.01 -14.92 -6.30
C ILE A 70 22.97 -16.02 -5.23
N LYS A 71 24.10 -16.70 -5.00
CA LYS A 71 24.23 -17.75 -3.99
C LYS A 71 23.94 -17.21 -2.59
N MET A 72 24.49 -16.06 -2.24
CA MET A 72 24.23 -15.38 -0.96
C MET A 72 22.76 -15.00 -0.81
N MET A 73 22.14 -14.41 -1.85
CA MET A 73 20.71 -14.09 -1.85
C MET A 73 19.85 -15.35 -1.59
N VAL A 74 20.12 -16.45 -2.30
CA VAL A 74 19.40 -17.72 -2.14
C VAL A 74 19.54 -18.26 -0.71
N MET A 75 20.76 -18.27 -0.16
CA MET A 75 20.99 -18.71 1.22
C MET A 75 20.25 -17.83 2.22
N GLY A 76 20.33 -16.50 2.08
CA GLY A 76 19.65 -15.54 2.94
C GLY A 76 18.12 -15.71 2.92
N CYS A 77 17.52 -15.90 1.74
CA CYS A 77 16.07 -16.12 1.60
C CYS A 77 15.63 -17.38 2.33
N HIS A 78 16.36 -18.49 2.15
CA HIS A 78 16.07 -19.75 2.83
C HIS A 78 16.17 -19.59 4.36
N PHE A 79 17.24 -18.93 4.81
CA PHE A 79 17.49 -18.70 6.22
C PHE A 79 16.40 -17.85 6.86
N PHE A 80 15.98 -16.76 6.21
CA PHE A 80 14.87 -15.92 6.67
C PHE A 80 13.59 -16.74 6.91
N ILE A 81 13.19 -17.59 5.95
CA ILE A 81 12.01 -18.46 6.11
C ILE A 81 12.17 -19.37 7.33
N HIS A 82 13.34 -19.98 7.48
CA HIS A 82 13.63 -20.90 8.56
C HIS A 82 13.58 -20.20 9.93
N GLN A 83 14.24 -19.05 10.07
CA GLN A 83 14.28 -18.31 11.34
C GLN A 83 12.93 -17.76 11.72
N LYS A 84 12.18 -17.18 10.76
CA LYS A 84 10.81 -16.74 11.01
C LYS A 84 9.94 -17.86 11.58
N LYS A 85 10.06 -19.07 11.00
CA LYS A 85 9.35 -20.27 11.48
C LYS A 85 9.82 -20.68 12.87
N LYS A 86 11.14 -20.76 13.09
CA LYS A 86 11.75 -21.16 14.37
C LYS A 86 11.33 -20.23 15.52
N LEU A 87 11.39 -18.93 15.28
CA LEU A 87 11.07 -17.88 16.26
C LEU A 87 9.57 -17.61 16.37
N LYS A 88 8.74 -18.24 15.53
CA LYS A 88 7.29 -17.93 15.43
C LYS A 88 7.07 -16.43 15.29
N TYR A 89 7.85 -15.79 14.43
CA TYR A 89 7.76 -14.36 14.18
C TYR A 89 6.59 -14.05 13.26
N TRP A 90 5.77 -13.09 13.69
CA TRP A 90 4.61 -12.59 12.99
C TRP A 90 4.68 -11.06 12.98
N ASN A 91 4.36 -10.45 11.85
CA ASN A 91 4.49 -9.01 11.64
C ASN A 91 3.26 -8.43 10.92
N ASP A 92 2.78 -7.31 11.44
CA ASP A 92 1.63 -6.51 11.00
C ASP A 92 1.82 -5.79 9.65
N TRP A 93 2.78 -6.19 8.81
CA TRP A 93 2.94 -5.63 7.47
C TRP A 93 2.97 -6.72 6.40
N ILE A 94 3.58 -7.87 6.72
CA ILE A 94 3.84 -8.95 5.75
C ILE A 94 3.11 -10.26 6.05
N ASP A 95 2.54 -10.43 7.25
CA ASP A 95 1.75 -11.60 7.64
C ASP A 95 0.25 -11.32 7.82
N ILE A 96 -0.22 -10.16 7.36
CA ILE A 96 -1.64 -9.81 7.47
C ILE A 96 -2.45 -10.49 6.36
N PRO A 97 -3.62 -11.08 6.69
CA PRO A 97 -4.61 -11.44 5.69
C PRO A 97 -5.14 -10.24 4.92
N TRP A 98 -5.35 -10.40 3.62
CA TRP A 98 -5.92 -9.37 2.76
C TRP A 98 -7.32 -9.78 2.30
N VAL A 99 -8.21 -8.80 2.18
CA VAL A 99 -9.56 -8.95 1.65
C VAL A 99 -9.78 -7.97 0.52
N LYS A 100 -10.71 -8.29 -0.39
CA LYS A 100 -11.10 -7.34 -1.44
C LYS A 100 -11.63 -6.07 -0.79
N ASN A 101 -11.24 -4.91 -1.34
CA ASN A 101 -11.77 -3.64 -0.89
C ASN A 101 -13.30 -3.61 -1.13
N PRO A 102 -14.13 -3.54 -0.07
CA PRO A 102 -15.59 -3.55 -0.20
C PRO A 102 -16.15 -2.28 -0.84
N TYR A 103 -15.37 -1.20 -0.88
CA TYR A 103 -15.73 0.10 -1.44
C TYR A 103 -15.02 0.39 -2.76
N ARG A 104 -14.31 -0.57 -3.35
CA ARG A 104 -13.58 -0.39 -4.61
C ARG A 104 -14.48 0.22 -5.69
N CYS A 105 -13.95 1.23 -6.41
CA CYS A 105 -14.68 1.88 -7.49
C CYS A 105 -15.26 0.87 -8.50
N VAL A 106 -16.56 1.01 -8.74
CA VAL A 106 -17.30 0.18 -9.69
C VAL A 106 -16.78 0.46 -11.09
N PHE A 107 -16.63 -0.60 -11.89
CA PHE A 107 -15.94 -0.56 -13.19
C PHE A 107 -16.43 0.55 -14.12
N GLU A 108 -17.74 0.75 -14.18
CA GLU A 108 -18.40 1.74 -15.05
C GLU A 108 -18.06 3.19 -14.70
N TYR A 109 -17.65 3.47 -13.46
CA TYR A 109 -17.34 4.83 -12.99
C TYR A 109 -15.84 5.09 -12.83
N ARG A 110 -14.98 4.14 -13.24
CA ARG A 110 -13.53 4.29 -13.13
C ARG A 110 -13.00 5.35 -14.10
N SER A 111 -12.12 6.21 -13.60
CA SER A 111 -11.41 7.16 -14.44
C SER A 111 -10.43 6.44 -15.37
N ARG A 112 -9.97 7.14 -16.42
CA ARG A 112 -8.92 6.61 -17.32
C ARG A 112 -7.60 6.35 -16.58
N GLU A 113 -7.33 7.10 -15.53
CA GLU A 113 -6.12 6.99 -14.72
C GLU A 113 -6.23 5.90 -13.63
N ASP A 114 -7.42 5.35 -13.40
CA ASP A 114 -7.69 4.34 -12.36
C ASP A 114 -6.71 3.16 -12.44
N PHE A 115 -6.43 2.65 -13.64
CA PHE A 115 -5.47 1.55 -13.82
C PHE A 115 -4.04 1.90 -13.42
N LYS A 116 -3.64 3.16 -13.61
CA LYS A 116 -2.31 3.65 -13.24
C LYS A 116 -2.22 3.88 -11.73
N ILE A 117 -3.23 4.55 -11.16
CA ILE A 117 -3.29 4.88 -9.73
C ILE A 117 -3.43 3.59 -8.90
N ASN A 118 -4.26 2.65 -9.34
CA ASN A 118 -4.56 1.42 -8.61
C ASN A 118 -3.74 0.22 -9.07
N HIS A 119 -2.67 0.45 -9.84
CA HIS A 119 -1.73 -0.60 -10.17
C HIS A 119 -1.18 -1.21 -8.87
N HIS A 120 -1.05 -2.54 -8.80
CA HIS A 120 -0.65 -3.21 -7.56
C HIS A 120 0.77 -2.90 -7.11
N LEU A 121 1.58 -2.30 -7.99
CA LEU A 121 2.91 -1.79 -7.69
C LEU A 121 2.97 -0.27 -7.53
N ALA A 122 1.84 0.44 -7.66
CA ALA A 122 1.82 1.91 -7.61
C ALA A 122 2.29 2.48 -6.26
N HIS A 123 2.23 1.68 -5.20
CA HIS A 123 2.72 2.05 -3.87
C HIS A 123 4.23 1.86 -3.70
N LEU A 124 4.93 1.32 -4.70
CA LEU A 124 6.37 1.12 -4.66
C LEU A 124 7.04 2.12 -5.60
N GLU A 125 8.16 2.69 -5.15
CA GLU A 125 8.96 3.60 -5.99
C GLU A 125 9.68 2.85 -7.12
N ASP A 126 9.99 1.57 -6.90
CA ASP A 126 10.73 0.73 -7.85
C ASP A 126 9.87 -0.02 -8.87
N SER A 127 10.45 -0.26 -10.04
CA SER A 127 9.79 -0.86 -11.20
C SER A 127 9.76 -2.40 -11.15
N TYR A 128 9.04 -3.01 -10.21
CA TYR A 128 8.86 -4.47 -10.20
C TYR A 128 8.07 -4.93 -11.43
N THR A 129 8.36 -6.13 -11.96
CA THR A 129 7.75 -6.60 -13.21
C THR A 129 7.25 -8.05 -13.17
N LEU A 130 7.69 -8.84 -12.20
CA LEU A 130 7.39 -10.28 -12.10
C LEU A 130 6.53 -10.65 -10.90
N LEU A 131 6.42 -9.77 -9.91
CA LEU A 131 5.61 -10.00 -8.71
C LEU A 131 4.12 -9.75 -8.97
N SER A 132 3.30 -10.73 -8.62
CA SER A 132 1.85 -10.54 -8.55
C SER A 132 1.44 -9.73 -7.31
N ILE A 133 0.20 -9.22 -7.29
CA ILE A 133 -0.38 -8.50 -6.14
C ILE A 133 -0.17 -9.26 -4.83
N LYS A 134 -0.47 -10.57 -4.83
CA LYS A 134 -0.37 -11.41 -3.63
C LYS A 134 1.07 -11.63 -3.16
N GLU A 135 2.03 -11.49 -4.06
CA GLU A 135 3.46 -11.64 -3.76
C GLU A 135 4.06 -10.33 -3.28
N VAL A 136 3.59 -9.19 -3.78
CA VAL A 136 3.95 -7.87 -3.23
C VAL A 136 3.40 -7.69 -1.82
N GLN A 137 2.15 -8.11 -1.59
CA GLN A 137 1.53 -8.12 -0.26
C GLN A 137 2.21 -9.06 0.73
N ASN A 138 2.94 -10.08 0.25
CA ASN A 138 3.65 -11.05 1.09
C ASN A 138 4.79 -11.72 0.31
N PHE A 139 5.95 -11.06 0.28
CA PHE A 139 7.12 -11.53 -0.48
C PHE A 139 7.61 -12.91 -0.02
N GLN A 140 7.34 -13.30 1.22
CA GLN A 140 7.74 -14.61 1.76
C GLN A 140 7.13 -15.76 0.97
N LYS A 141 5.99 -15.52 0.30
CA LYS A 141 5.39 -16.49 -0.60
C LYS A 141 6.34 -16.81 -1.75
N VAL A 142 7.00 -15.81 -2.33
CA VAL A 142 8.00 -16.00 -3.39
C VAL A 142 9.18 -16.80 -2.87
N PHE A 143 9.70 -16.47 -1.69
CA PHE A 143 10.80 -17.23 -1.09
C PHE A 143 10.42 -18.70 -0.92
N LYS A 144 9.22 -18.99 -0.39
CA LYS A 144 8.75 -20.36 -0.17
C LYS A 144 8.54 -21.10 -1.50
N ASP A 145 7.96 -20.42 -2.49
CA ASP A 145 7.66 -20.99 -3.80
C ASP A 145 8.95 -21.27 -4.60
N PHE A 146 10.00 -20.46 -4.42
CA PHE A 146 11.32 -20.64 -5.04
C PHE A 146 11.98 -21.98 -4.67
N PHE A 147 11.81 -22.44 -3.43
CA PHE A 147 12.37 -23.71 -2.95
C PHE A 147 11.48 -24.94 -3.16
N LYS A 148 10.29 -24.79 -3.79
CA LYS A 148 9.42 -25.93 -4.11
C LYS A 148 10.00 -26.85 -5.20
N PRO A 149 10.55 -26.35 -6.32
CA PRO A 149 11.07 -27.20 -7.39
C PRO A 149 12.44 -27.79 -7.06
N MET A 150 13.27 -27.05 -6.32
CA MET A 150 14.62 -27.45 -5.91
C MET A 150 14.86 -26.96 -4.48
N ASP A 151 15.34 -27.85 -3.61
CA ASP A 151 15.74 -27.46 -2.26
C ASP A 151 17.04 -26.62 -2.26
N LEU A 152 17.39 -26.05 -1.10
CA LEU A 152 18.58 -25.23 -0.96
C LEU A 152 19.85 -25.96 -1.43
N SER A 153 20.02 -27.25 -1.08
CA SER A 153 21.24 -27.99 -1.41
C SER A 153 21.43 -28.14 -2.92
N LEU A 154 20.34 -28.36 -3.66
CA LEU A 154 20.34 -28.44 -5.11
C LEU A 154 20.62 -27.08 -5.75
N TRP A 155 20.03 -26.00 -5.25
CA TRP A 155 20.33 -24.65 -5.71
C TRP A 155 21.80 -24.28 -5.55
N ILE A 156 22.38 -24.55 -4.37
CA ILE A 156 23.80 -24.27 -4.10
C ILE A 156 24.70 -25.07 -5.03
N LYS A 157 24.42 -26.37 -5.18
CA LYS A 157 25.20 -27.23 -6.08
C LYS A 157 25.15 -26.73 -7.53
N MET A 158 23.99 -26.29 -8.00
CA MET A 158 23.84 -25.72 -9.34
C MET A 158 24.69 -24.47 -9.53
N LEU A 159 24.63 -23.52 -8.59
CA LEU A 159 25.40 -22.29 -8.65
C LEU A 159 26.92 -22.54 -8.54
N ASP A 160 27.33 -23.55 -7.77
CA ASP A 160 28.73 -23.98 -7.70
C ASP A 160 29.22 -24.56 -9.03
N HIS A 161 28.40 -25.38 -9.70
CA HIS A 161 28.72 -25.87 -11.04
C HIS A 161 28.78 -24.74 -12.08
N TRP A 162 27.91 -23.72 -11.96
CA TRP A 162 27.94 -22.54 -12.83
C TRP A 162 29.25 -21.78 -12.66
N LYS A 163 29.69 -21.55 -11.43
CA LYS A 163 30.98 -20.94 -11.12
C LYS A 163 32.14 -21.77 -11.66
N GLU A 164 32.12 -23.09 -11.46
CA GLU A 164 33.15 -24.01 -11.97
C GLU A 164 33.24 -23.97 -13.50
N ALA A 165 32.10 -23.91 -14.20
CA ALA A 165 32.06 -23.77 -15.66
C ALA A 165 32.74 -22.48 -16.13
N LEU A 166 32.45 -21.36 -15.46
CA LEU A 166 33.07 -20.07 -15.78
C LEU A 166 34.58 -20.07 -15.51
N GLU A 167 35.01 -20.63 -14.38
CA GLU A 167 36.43 -20.73 -14.00
C GLU A 167 37.22 -21.59 -14.97
N ARG A 168 36.62 -22.70 -15.43
CA ARG A 168 37.21 -23.60 -16.43
C ARG A 168 37.02 -23.12 -17.86
N ASN A 169 36.27 -22.03 -18.05
CA ASN A 169 35.90 -21.53 -19.37
C ASN A 169 35.23 -22.61 -20.23
N GLN A 170 34.41 -23.46 -19.61
CA GLN A 170 33.66 -24.57 -20.21
C GLN A 170 32.20 -24.18 -20.43
N ASP A 171 31.46 -24.99 -21.20
CA ASP A 171 30.01 -24.86 -21.26
C ASP A 171 29.40 -25.42 -19.97
N ILE A 172 28.34 -24.78 -19.48
CA ILE A 172 27.63 -25.20 -18.27
C ILE A 172 26.97 -26.57 -18.47
N THR A 173 26.55 -26.85 -19.70
CA THR A 173 25.91 -28.10 -20.09
C THR A 173 26.88 -29.27 -20.06
N ASP A 174 28.17 -29.02 -20.28
CA ASP A 174 29.23 -30.03 -20.17
C ASP A 174 29.43 -30.50 -18.72
N ILE A 175 29.10 -29.66 -17.73
CA ILE A 175 29.30 -29.96 -16.30
C ILE A 175 28.03 -30.54 -15.67
N MET A 176 26.86 -29.98 -15.95
CA MET A 176 25.62 -30.33 -15.26
C MET A 176 24.42 -30.63 -16.17
N GLY A 177 24.60 -30.60 -17.49
CA GLY A 177 23.49 -30.64 -18.44
C GLY A 177 22.72 -29.31 -18.52
N PRO A 178 21.64 -29.25 -19.30
CA PRO A 178 20.85 -28.02 -19.44
C PRO A 178 20.30 -27.57 -18.07
N PRO A 179 20.31 -26.25 -17.78
CA PRO A 179 19.72 -25.76 -16.55
C PRO A 179 18.21 -26.10 -16.51
N PRO A 180 17.64 -26.33 -15.31
CA PRO A 180 16.20 -26.56 -15.19
C PRO A 180 15.37 -25.44 -15.84
N TYR A 181 14.21 -25.81 -16.40
CA TYR A 181 13.33 -24.87 -17.09
C TYR A 181 12.93 -23.70 -16.18
N LYS A 182 13.03 -22.45 -16.67
CA LYS A 182 12.70 -21.19 -15.97
C LYS A 182 13.58 -20.83 -14.77
N VAL A 183 14.79 -21.38 -14.66
CA VAL A 183 15.72 -21.01 -13.56
C VAL A 183 16.04 -19.51 -13.55
N TYR A 184 16.29 -18.91 -14.72
CA TYR A 184 16.56 -17.47 -14.80
C TYR A 184 15.36 -16.63 -14.35
N ASP A 185 14.14 -16.97 -14.80
CA ASP A 185 12.92 -16.31 -14.33
C ASP A 185 12.73 -16.44 -12.81
N ALA A 186 13.04 -17.61 -12.24
CA ALA A 186 12.95 -17.84 -10.80
C ALA A 186 13.96 -16.99 -10.02
N ILE A 187 15.20 -16.87 -10.51
CA ILE A 187 16.24 -16.02 -9.89
C ILE A 187 15.84 -14.55 -9.98
N LEU A 188 15.36 -14.09 -11.13
CA LEU A 188 14.92 -12.69 -11.31
C LEU A 188 13.72 -12.35 -10.42
N LYS A 189 12.77 -13.28 -10.29
CA LYS A 189 11.63 -13.10 -9.37
C LYS A 189 12.04 -13.12 -7.90
N LEU A 190 13.02 -13.96 -7.54
CA LEU A 190 13.61 -13.97 -6.20
C LEU A 190 14.34 -12.65 -5.90
N PHE A 191 15.05 -12.09 -6.87
CA PHE A 191 15.68 -10.77 -6.77
C PHE A 191 14.65 -9.67 -6.49
N GLU A 192 13.58 -9.58 -7.28
CA GLU A 192 12.49 -8.61 -7.05
C GLU A 192 11.88 -8.77 -5.63
N ALA A 193 11.61 -10.00 -5.19
CA ALA A 193 11.09 -10.24 -3.84
C ALA A 193 12.09 -9.92 -2.72
N SER A 194 13.39 -10.09 -2.98
CA SER A 194 14.46 -9.79 -2.03
C SER A 194 14.65 -8.30 -1.85
N TYR A 195 14.56 -7.53 -2.93
CA TYR A 195 14.57 -6.08 -2.87
C TYR A 195 13.37 -5.57 -2.05
N LEU A 196 12.17 -6.11 -2.30
CA LEU A 196 10.99 -5.78 -1.51
C LEU A 196 11.15 -6.13 -0.01
N ALA A 197 11.84 -7.23 0.29
CA ALA A 197 12.14 -7.64 1.66
C ALA A 197 13.13 -6.67 2.35
N ILE A 198 14.11 -6.14 1.61
CA ILE A 198 15.04 -5.11 2.10
C ILE A 198 14.27 -3.83 2.42
N SER A 199 13.42 -3.34 1.50
CA SER A 199 12.58 -2.16 1.76
C SER A 199 11.67 -2.36 2.96
N TRP A 200 11.19 -3.59 3.20
CA TRP A 200 10.43 -3.88 4.42
C TRP A 200 11.30 -3.80 5.67
N ALA A 201 12.54 -4.29 5.60
CA ALA A 201 13.45 -4.31 6.72
C ALA A 201 14.00 -2.93 7.11
N ASP A 202 14.19 -2.04 6.14
CA ASP A 202 14.68 -0.67 6.35
C ASP A 202 13.57 0.35 6.65
N TYR A 203 12.31 -0.11 6.79
CA TYR A 203 11.10 0.71 6.99
C TYR A 203 10.74 1.63 5.81
N SER A 204 11.30 1.41 4.61
CA SER A 204 10.92 2.11 3.37
C SER A 204 9.77 1.42 2.63
N TYR A 205 9.30 0.26 3.10
CA TYR A 205 8.12 -0.40 2.56
C TYR A 205 6.89 0.43 2.90
N LEU A 206 6.33 1.06 1.86
CA LEU A 206 5.21 1.96 2.03
C LEU A 206 3.92 1.17 2.26
N PRO A 207 3.03 1.64 3.15
CA PRO A 207 1.75 1.00 3.37
C PRO A 207 0.85 1.05 2.12
N PRO A 208 -0.15 0.15 2.01
CA PRO A 208 -1.19 0.27 0.99
C PRO A 208 -1.81 1.69 1.02
N ASN A 209 -2.11 2.23 -0.16
CA ASN A 209 -2.56 3.61 -0.39
C ASN A 209 -1.52 4.72 -0.14
N ASN A 210 -0.28 4.44 0.26
CA ASN A 210 0.69 5.54 0.52
C ASN A 210 0.86 6.47 -0.69
N HIS A 211 1.04 5.90 -1.88
CA HIS A 211 1.16 6.67 -3.12
C HIS A 211 -0.10 7.49 -3.44
N VAL A 212 -1.27 7.04 -2.99
CA VAL A 212 -2.53 7.77 -3.16
C VAL A 212 -2.53 9.00 -2.26
N TRP A 213 -2.10 8.85 -1.00
CA TRP A 213 -2.05 9.96 -0.04
C TRP A 213 -0.89 10.92 -0.33
N GLU A 214 0.33 10.41 -0.40
CA GLU A 214 1.54 11.21 -0.48
C GLU A 214 1.80 11.72 -1.89
N HIS A 215 1.84 10.83 -2.89
CA HIS A 215 2.21 11.21 -4.25
C HIS A 215 1.05 11.86 -5.02
N TYR A 216 -0.17 11.36 -4.87
CA TYR A 216 -1.32 11.88 -5.61
C TYR A 216 -2.00 13.06 -4.89
N LEU A 217 -2.30 12.91 -3.59
CA LEU A 217 -3.01 13.93 -2.81
C LEU A 217 -2.09 14.93 -2.07
N GLY A 218 -0.77 14.74 -2.11
CA GLY A 218 0.18 15.63 -1.42
C GLY A 218 -0.01 15.68 0.10
N SER A 219 -0.50 14.60 0.69
CA SER A 219 -0.83 14.50 2.11
C SER A 219 0.12 13.50 2.77
N PRO A 220 0.99 13.94 3.70
CA PRO A 220 1.99 13.07 4.30
C PRO A 220 1.33 11.95 5.10
N CYS A 221 1.84 10.73 4.94
CA CYS A 221 1.42 9.55 5.70
C CYS A 221 2.62 9.02 6.48
N GLU A 222 2.59 9.19 7.81
CA GLU A 222 3.62 8.62 8.68
C GLU A 222 3.16 7.24 9.21
N GLY A 223 3.60 6.19 8.53
CA GLY A 223 3.41 4.80 8.97
C GLY A 223 2.11 4.13 8.52
N TYR A 224 1.94 2.87 8.92
CA TYR A 224 0.94 1.96 8.34
C TYR A 224 -0.50 2.43 8.48
N GLN A 225 -0.87 2.88 9.68
CA GLN A 225 -2.24 3.27 9.99
C GLN A 225 -2.59 4.63 9.39
N ALA A 226 -1.60 5.50 9.11
CA ALA A 226 -1.86 6.79 8.48
C ALA A 226 -2.42 6.65 7.06
N SER A 227 -2.17 5.53 6.38
CA SER A 227 -2.74 5.26 5.05
C SER A 227 -4.07 4.50 5.08
N ASN A 228 -4.54 4.11 6.27
CA ASN A 228 -5.84 3.48 6.47
C ASN A 228 -6.96 4.54 6.35
N PRO A 229 -7.83 4.48 5.34
CA PRO A 229 -8.91 5.46 5.20
C PRO A 229 -9.88 5.45 6.38
N PHE A 230 -10.02 4.33 7.11
CA PHE A 230 -10.92 4.25 8.27
C PHE A 230 -10.37 4.99 9.51
N GLU A 231 -9.05 5.14 9.64
CA GLU A 231 -8.45 6.02 10.65
C GLU A 231 -8.79 7.48 10.35
N ASN A 232 -8.75 7.88 9.07
CA ASN A 232 -9.12 9.25 8.68
C ASN A 232 -10.61 9.55 8.88
N ILE A 233 -11.50 8.56 8.71
CA ILE A 233 -12.93 8.69 9.09
C ILE A 233 -13.07 9.09 10.56
N ILE A 234 -12.27 8.50 11.45
CA ILE A 234 -12.30 8.83 12.88
C ILE A 234 -11.81 10.26 13.12
N LEU A 235 -10.75 10.66 12.43
CA LEU A 235 -10.15 11.98 12.58
C LEU A 235 -11.08 13.11 12.11
N ILE A 236 -11.92 12.88 11.09
CA ILE A 236 -12.95 13.83 10.63
C ILE A 236 -13.90 14.22 11.78
N PHE A 237 -14.27 13.27 12.64
CA PHE A 237 -15.19 13.49 13.77
C PHE A 237 -14.49 13.74 15.11
N ASN A 238 -13.17 13.97 15.11
CA ASN A 238 -12.42 14.21 16.33
C ASN A 238 -12.66 15.62 16.92
N THR A 239 -12.79 16.61 16.04
CA THR A 239 -12.96 18.02 16.43
C THR A 239 -14.34 18.57 16.12
N ASN A 240 -15.04 18.01 15.13
CA ASN A 240 -16.32 18.53 14.65
C ASN A 240 -17.36 17.41 14.59
N SER A 241 -18.56 17.68 15.10
CA SER A 241 -19.71 16.79 15.00
C SER A 241 -20.29 16.79 13.58
N TYR A 242 -21.08 15.74 13.27
CA TYR A 242 -21.82 15.66 12.00
C TYR A 242 -22.64 16.94 11.71
N TYR A 243 -23.33 17.47 12.72
CA TYR A 243 -24.20 18.64 12.54
C TYR A 243 -23.41 19.92 12.31
N GLU A 244 -22.26 20.08 12.94
CA GLU A 244 -21.37 21.23 12.71
C GLU A 244 -20.81 21.21 11.29
N ILE A 245 -20.31 20.06 10.82
CA ILE A 245 -19.80 19.93 9.45
C ILE A 245 -20.91 20.19 8.43
N GLN A 246 -22.08 19.61 8.66
CA GLN A 246 -23.27 19.81 7.82
C GLN A 246 -23.67 21.29 7.73
N GLU A 247 -23.70 21.98 8.86
CA GLU A 247 -24.09 23.39 8.89
C GLU A 247 -23.07 24.24 8.14
N VAL A 248 -21.77 23.98 8.33
CA VAL A 248 -20.72 24.72 7.61
C VAL A 248 -20.84 24.54 6.10
N ILE A 249 -21.06 23.31 5.61
CA ILE A 249 -21.27 23.05 4.18
C ILE A 249 -22.45 23.90 3.66
N LYS A 250 -23.59 23.91 4.36
CA LYS A 250 -24.74 24.72 3.95
C LYS A 250 -24.45 26.20 3.97
N VAL A 251 -23.73 26.68 4.99
CA VAL A 251 -23.44 28.10 5.18
C VAL A 251 -22.56 28.62 4.05
N ILE A 252 -21.48 27.92 3.68
CA ILE A 252 -20.56 28.35 2.61
C ILE A 252 -21.21 28.32 1.21
N TYR A 253 -22.28 27.52 1.05
CA TYR A 253 -23.14 27.47 -0.14
C TYR A 253 -24.52 28.08 0.12
N SER A 254 -24.61 29.08 1.01
CA SER A 254 -25.84 29.86 1.20
C SER A 254 -25.71 31.29 0.67
N ASN A 255 -26.81 31.85 0.15
CA ASN A 255 -26.89 33.27 -0.23
C ASN A 255 -26.98 34.21 1.00
N SER A 256 -26.69 33.69 2.20
CA SER A 256 -26.86 34.38 3.47
C SER A 256 -25.81 35.46 3.67
N LYS A 257 -26.22 36.61 4.21
CA LYS A 257 -25.33 37.74 4.59
C LYS A 257 -24.89 37.71 6.05
N LYS A 258 -25.24 36.66 6.80
CA LYS A 258 -24.93 36.63 8.23
C LYS A 258 -23.46 36.24 8.42
N GLU A 259 -22.69 37.14 9.04
CA GLU A 259 -21.39 36.77 9.61
C GLU A 259 -21.61 35.59 10.57
N ASP A 260 -21.00 34.46 10.23
CA ASP A 260 -20.98 33.28 11.09
C ASP A 260 -19.69 33.31 11.91
N THR A 261 -19.78 33.89 13.11
CA THR A 261 -18.65 34.02 14.02
C THR A 261 -18.07 32.67 14.43
N PHE A 262 -18.89 31.61 14.46
CA PHE A 262 -18.43 30.25 14.77
C PHE A 262 -17.56 29.70 13.64
N LEU A 263 -18.01 29.83 12.38
CA LEU A 263 -17.22 29.42 11.22
C LEU A 263 -15.90 30.20 11.13
N ILE A 264 -15.93 31.51 11.32
CA ILE A 264 -14.73 32.37 11.26
C ILE A 264 -13.69 31.95 12.30
N GLN A 265 -14.12 31.68 13.54
CA GLN A 265 -13.23 31.25 14.61
C GLN A 265 -12.60 29.87 14.36
N ASN A 266 -13.27 29.03 13.58
CA ASN A 266 -12.89 27.63 13.36
C ASN A 266 -12.50 27.32 11.91
N VAL A 267 -12.25 28.33 11.07
CA VAL A 267 -11.97 28.16 9.63
C VAL A 267 -10.89 27.13 9.34
N THR A 268 -9.78 27.19 10.08
CA THR A 268 -8.66 26.27 9.89
C THR A 268 -9.09 24.82 10.15
N SER A 269 -9.87 24.60 11.22
CA SER A 269 -10.43 23.28 11.55
C SER A 269 -11.35 22.77 10.44
N PHE A 270 -12.26 23.62 9.95
CA PHE A 270 -13.19 23.24 8.88
C PHE A 270 -12.50 23.01 7.54
N ARG A 271 -11.50 23.81 7.19
CA ARG A 271 -10.67 23.59 6.00
C ARG A 271 -10.04 22.20 6.01
N PHE A 272 -9.40 21.83 7.13
CA PHE A 272 -8.84 20.48 7.28
C PHE A 272 -9.91 19.39 7.24
N THR A 273 -11.04 19.62 7.89
CA THR A 273 -12.14 18.63 7.96
C THR A 273 -12.76 18.36 6.60
N LEU A 274 -13.04 19.41 5.81
CA LEU A 274 -13.60 19.28 4.45
C LEU A 274 -12.60 18.64 3.50
N LYS A 275 -11.31 19.01 3.57
CA LYS A 275 -10.25 18.36 2.82
C LYS A 275 -10.19 16.86 3.15
N TRP A 276 -10.12 16.49 4.42
CA TRP A 276 -10.08 15.09 4.83
C TRP A 276 -11.34 14.32 4.46
N LEU A 277 -12.51 14.94 4.53
CA LEU A 277 -13.77 14.34 4.08
C LEU A 277 -13.67 13.92 2.61
N LEU A 278 -13.25 14.84 1.74
CA LEU A 278 -13.10 14.59 0.30
C LEU A 278 -12.00 13.60 -0.02
N GLN A 279 -10.84 13.69 0.64
CA GLN A 279 -9.74 12.76 0.41
C GLN A 279 -10.11 11.35 0.85
N THR A 280 -10.70 11.20 2.04
CA THR A 280 -11.07 9.90 2.60
C THR A 280 -12.14 9.21 1.76
N GLY A 281 -13.18 9.95 1.34
CA GLY A 281 -14.21 9.44 0.43
C GLY A 281 -13.60 8.90 -0.87
N TRP A 282 -12.67 9.63 -1.46
CA TRP A 282 -12.03 9.20 -2.70
C TRP A 282 -11.07 8.01 -2.50
N VAL A 283 -10.27 8.02 -1.41
CA VAL A 283 -9.31 6.96 -1.09
C VAL A 283 -10.01 5.62 -0.83
N LEU A 284 -11.21 5.63 -0.23
CA LEU A 284 -12.00 4.41 -0.04
C LEU A 284 -12.27 3.65 -1.35
N LEU A 285 -12.38 4.38 -2.47
CA LEU A 285 -12.61 3.82 -3.80
C LEU A 285 -11.34 3.27 -4.48
N GLN A 286 -10.16 3.56 -3.90
CA GLN A 286 -8.87 3.17 -4.43
C GLN A 286 -8.44 1.80 -3.88
N THR A 287 -7.48 1.19 -4.57
CA THR A 287 -6.86 -0.13 -4.35
C THR A 287 -7.82 -1.31 -4.27
N ASP A 288 -7.43 -2.44 -4.85
CA ASP A 288 -8.31 -3.60 -4.98
C ASP A 288 -8.45 -4.42 -3.67
N TYR A 289 -7.54 -4.22 -2.71
CA TYR A 289 -7.45 -5.04 -1.51
C TYR A 289 -7.07 -4.20 -0.29
N TYR A 290 -7.68 -4.52 0.85
CA TYR A 290 -7.31 -3.98 2.15
C TYR A 290 -6.79 -5.06 3.10
N PRO A 291 -5.89 -4.70 4.03
CA PRO A 291 -5.58 -5.51 5.20
C PRO A 291 -6.87 -5.80 5.98
N THR A 292 -7.09 -7.03 6.42
CA THR A 292 -8.30 -7.38 7.18
C THR A 292 -8.42 -6.61 8.48
N THR A 293 -7.28 -6.21 9.05
CA THR A 293 -7.21 -5.45 10.29
C THR A 293 -7.80 -4.04 10.15
N TRP A 294 -7.74 -3.42 8.98
CA TRP A 294 -8.32 -2.09 8.73
C TRP A 294 -9.86 -2.09 8.78
N LEU A 295 -10.48 -3.23 8.51
CA LEU A 295 -11.93 -3.41 8.60
C LEU A 295 -12.38 -3.86 10.00
N ASN A 296 -11.45 -3.98 10.94
CA ASN A 296 -11.73 -4.41 12.30
C ASN A 296 -11.82 -3.18 13.24
N PRO A 297 -13.03 -2.85 13.76
CA PRO A 297 -13.22 -1.70 14.65
C PRO A 297 -12.50 -1.82 16.01
N ASP A 298 -12.08 -3.03 16.40
CA ASP A 298 -11.38 -3.25 17.67
C ASP A 298 -9.89 -2.88 17.61
N ILE A 299 -9.33 -2.77 16.40
CA ILE A 299 -7.90 -2.48 16.19
C ILE A 299 -7.64 -0.98 16.12
N LEU A 300 -8.64 -0.17 15.77
CA LEU A 300 -8.53 1.28 15.77
C LEU A 300 -8.43 1.76 17.23
N ASP A 301 -7.32 2.42 17.59
CA ASP A 301 -7.00 2.78 18.98
C ASP A 301 -8.15 3.58 19.63
N TYR A 302 -8.78 4.45 18.85
CA TYR A 302 -9.93 5.22 19.26
C TYR A 302 -10.95 5.29 18.12
N ILE A 303 -12.25 5.25 18.43
CA ILE A 303 -13.29 5.57 17.45
C ILE A 303 -14.11 6.71 18.02
N ASN A 304 -13.92 7.90 17.48
CA ASN A 304 -14.81 9.03 17.69
C ASN A 304 -16.14 8.75 17.02
N CYS A 305 -17.15 8.44 17.82
CA CYS A 305 -18.49 8.30 17.31
C CYS A 305 -19.02 9.70 16.97
N PRO A 306 -19.54 9.94 15.76
CA PRO A 306 -20.13 11.24 15.39
C PRO A 306 -21.36 11.60 16.23
N PHE A 307 -21.87 10.66 17.03
CA PHE A 307 -23.11 10.74 17.79
C PHE A 307 -22.96 10.13 19.18
N SER A 308 -23.79 10.59 20.13
CA SER A 308 -24.05 9.83 21.37
C SER A 308 -24.70 8.47 21.08
N ILE A 309 -24.74 7.57 22.08
CA ILE A 309 -25.33 6.23 21.91
C ILE A 309 -26.83 6.33 21.57
N GLU A 310 -27.53 7.29 22.19
CA GLU A 310 -28.94 7.56 21.96
C GLU A 310 -29.19 8.03 20.52
N GLU A 311 -28.41 9.00 20.05
CA GLU A 311 -28.49 9.52 18.68
C GLU A 311 -28.13 8.46 17.64
N LEU A 312 -27.09 7.65 17.90
CA LEU A 312 -26.66 6.56 17.03
C LEU A 312 -27.76 5.52 16.73
N ARG A 313 -28.70 5.34 17.66
CA ARG A 313 -29.85 4.42 17.51
C ARG A 313 -30.92 4.95 16.56
N ILE A 314 -31.07 6.27 16.46
CA ILE A 314 -32.16 6.92 15.73
C ILE A 314 -31.69 7.65 14.47
N TRP A 315 -30.39 7.94 14.36
CA TRP A 315 -29.83 8.69 13.25
C TRP A 315 -29.97 7.93 11.93
N LYS A 316 -30.29 8.69 10.88
CA LYS A 316 -30.40 8.25 9.49
C LYS A 316 -29.76 9.30 8.59
N PRO A 317 -29.19 8.90 7.43
CA PRO A 317 -28.69 9.86 6.46
C PRO A 317 -29.82 10.80 6.00
N LYS A 318 -29.48 12.06 5.74
CA LYS A 318 -30.44 13.11 5.37
C LYS A 318 -30.50 13.35 3.86
N TYR A 319 -29.40 13.14 3.15
CA TYR A 319 -29.24 13.47 1.73
C TYR A 319 -29.09 12.23 0.85
N LEU A 320 -28.92 11.05 1.46
CA LEU A 320 -28.96 9.79 0.74
C LEU A 320 -30.38 9.23 0.73
N SER A 321 -30.82 8.79 -0.44
CA SER A 321 -31.97 7.89 -0.57
C SER A 321 -31.69 6.54 0.07
N THR A 322 -32.74 5.76 0.33
CA THR A 322 -32.60 4.39 0.88
C THR A 322 -31.68 3.54 0.00
N ALA A 323 -31.86 3.57 -1.32
CA ALA A 323 -31.04 2.82 -2.27
C ALA A 323 -29.56 3.24 -2.23
N GLU A 324 -29.30 4.55 -2.14
CA GLU A 324 -27.93 5.07 -2.02
C GLU A 324 -27.27 4.66 -0.68
N SER A 325 -28.04 4.68 0.41
CA SER A 325 -27.53 4.30 1.74
C SER A 325 -27.25 2.80 1.90
N GLU A 326 -27.94 1.95 1.13
CA GLU A 326 -27.72 0.50 1.12
C GLU A 326 -26.53 0.08 0.23
N ASN A 327 -26.13 0.93 -0.72
CA ASN A 327 -25.09 0.62 -1.72
C ASN A 327 -23.97 1.67 -1.73
N LEU A 328 -23.30 1.85 -0.58
CA LEU A 328 -22.30 2.91 -0.39
C LEU A 328 -21.18 2.91 -1.41
N ASN A 329 -20.73 1.74 -1.89
CA ASN A 329 -19.68 1.64 -2.91
C ASN A 329 -20.12 2.22 -4.26
N ILE A 330 -21.34 1.92 -4.71
CA ILE A 330 -21.93 2.46 -5.95
C ILE A 330 -22.16 3.95 -5.78
N THR A 331 -22.79 4.35 -4.67
CA THR A 331 -23.07 5.76 -4.35
C THR A 331 -21.80 6.59 -4.39
N LEU A 332 -20.75 6.16 -3.70
CA LEU A 332 -19.48 6.89 -3.65
C LEU A 332 -18.79 6.89 -5.02
N SER A 333 -18.86 5.80 -5.79
CA SER A 333 -18.33 5.76 -7.16
C SER A 333 -18.99 6.79 -8.09
N ILE A 334 -20.32 6.95 -7.98
CA ILE A 334 -21.08 7.95 -8.74
C ILE A 334 -20.69 9.37 -8.30
N LEU A 335 -20.57 9.60 -6.98
CA LEU A 335 -20.25 10.93 -6.43
C LEU A 335 -18.86 11.43 -6.86
N TYR A 336 -17.92 10.55 -7.17
CA TYR A 336 -16.59 10.90 -7.68
C TYR A 336 -16.43 10.68 -9.19
N HIS A 337 -17.48 10.31 -9.90
CA HIS A 337 -17.40 10.05 -11.34
C HIS A 337 -17.10 11.34 -12.09
N ASP A 338 -16.10 11.29 -12.98
CA ASP A 338 -15.60 12.44 -13.76
C ASP A 338 -15.16 13.66 -12.93
N ILE A 339 -14.82 13.47 -11.65
CA ILE A 339 -14.26 14.51 -10.77
C ILE A 339 -12.76 14.27 -10.52
N ASP A 340 -11.91 15.27 -10.79
CA ASP A 340 -10.57 15.30 -10.19
C ASP A 340 -10.68 15.75 -8.74
N VAL A 341 -10.46 14.82 -7.81
CA VAL A 341 -10.55 15.10 -6.37
C VAL A 341 -9.66 16.27 -5.93
N ARG A 342 -8.53 16.53 -6.62
CA ARG A 342 -7.62 17.63 -6.24
C ARG A 342 -8.21 18.98 -6.61
N GLU A 343 -8.82 19.09 -7.80
CA GLU A 343 -9.54 20.28 -8.23
C GLU A 343 -10.76 20.48 -7.35
N PHE A 344 -11.46 19.41 -7.00
CA PHE A 344 -12.63 19.48 -6.13
C PHE A 344 -12.27 19.96 -4.71
N ILE A 345 -11.17 19.48 -4.13
CA ILE A 345 -10.65 19.98 -2.85
C ILE A 345 -10.32 21.47 -2.97
N TYR A 346 -9.62 21.88 -4.03
CA TYR A 346 -9.25 23.28 -4.23
C TYR A 346 -10.48 24.18 -4.33
N GLU A 347 -11.50 23.77 -5.08
CA GLU A 347 -12.75 24.51 -5.24
C GLU A 347 -13.50 24.71 -3.91
N VAL A 348 -13.58 23.66 -3.08
CA VAL A 348 -14.23 23.73 -1.77
C VAL A 348 -13.42 24.58 -0.78
N GLU A 349 -12.09 24.47 -0.79
CA GLU A 349 -11.23 25.32 0.04
C GLU A 349 -11.31 26.79 -0.37
N ASP A 350 -11.27 27.08 -1.67
CA ASP A 350 -11.40 28.43 -2.20
C ASP A 350 -12.77 29.03 -1.84
N ARG A 351 -13.85 28.25 -1.96
CA ARG A 351 -15.19 28.69 -1.56
C ARG A 351 -15.26 29.06 -0.08
N LEU A 352 -14.66 28.25 0.79
CA LEU A 352 -14.59 28.53 2.23
C LEU A 352 -13.82 29.85 2.51
N ILE A 353 -12.69 30.06 1.83
CA ILE A 353 -11.89 31.28 1.96
C ILE A 353 -12.67 32.50 1.45
N GLN A 354 -13.30 32.39 0.28
CA GLN A 354 -14.12 33.45 -0.30
C GLN A 354 -15.28 33.83 0.62
N TYR A 355 -15.98 32.86 1.21
CA TYR A 355 -17.06 33.12 2.16
C TYR A 355 -16.60 33.98 3.35
N ILE A 356 -15.38 33.75 3.85
CA ILE A 356 -14.83 34.48 4.99
C ILE A 356 -14.28 35.85 4.57
N ALA A 357 -13.65 35.93 3.40
CA ALA A 357 -13.05 37.17 2.90
C ALA A 357 -14.10 38.17 2.41
N ASN A 358 -15.19 37.70 1.80
CA ASN A 358 -16.20 38.54 1.19
C ASN A 358 -17.28 38.93 2.20
N LYS A 359 -17.32 40.21 2.56
CA LYS A 359 -18.43 40.82 3.32
C LYS A 359 -19.71 41.03 2.48
N GLN A 360 -19.71 40.55 1.23
CA GLN A 360 -20.82 40.67 0.29
C GLN A 360 -21.38 39.28 0.00
N ALA A 361 -22.68 39.20 -0.33
CA ALA A 361 -23.31 37.94 -0.71
C ALA A 361 -22.61 37.38 -1.96
N ILE A 362 -22.12 36.14 -1.87
CA ILE A 362 -21.57 35.42 -3.01
C ILE A 362 -22.74 34.85 -3.80
N GLU A 363 -22.83 35.19 -5.08
CA GLU A 363 -23.87 34.65 -5.96
C GLU A 363 -23.69 33.13 -6.10
N ILE A 364 -24.76 32.38 -5.87
CA ILE A 364 -24.80 30.92 -5.98
C ILE A 364 -25.38 30.53 -7.33
N ASN A 365 -24.65 29.68 -8.04
CA ASN A 365 -25.08 29.08 -9.29
C ASN A 365 -25.47 27.60 -9.12
N ASP A 366 -25.95 26.97 -10.19
CA ASP A 366 -26.35 25.55 -10.16
C ASP A 366 -25.16 24.60 -9.88
N SER A 367 -23.93 24.99 -10.26
CA SER A 367 -22.71 24.22 -9.96
C SER A 367 -22.43 24.20 -8.46
N ASP A 368 -22.56 25.35 -7.79
CA ASP A 368 -22.41 25.49 -6.34
C ASP A 368 -23.40 24.58 -5.58
N LEU A 369 -24.66 24.54 -6.02
CA LEU A 369 -25.68 23.67 -5.42
C LEU A 369 -25.38 22.17 -5.63
N ASN A 370 -24.81 21.82 -6.79
CA ASN A 370 -24.39 20.46 -7.07
C ASN A 370 -23.20 20.04 -6.18
N ILE A 371 -22.26 20.94 -5.94
CA ILE A 371 -21.13 20.73 -5.03
C ILE A 371 -21.62 20.57 -3.60
N GLU A 372 -22.49 21.46 -3.13
CA GLU A 372 -23.10 21.38 -1.80
C GLU A 372 -23.77 20.02 -1.60
N THR A 373 -24.60 19.60 -2.56
CA THR A 373 -25.30 18.32 -2.52
C THR A 373 -24.31 17.15 -2.49
N THR A 374 -23.26 17.21 -3.31
CA THR A 374 -22.22 16.17 -3.38
C THR A 374 -21.47 16.05 -2.05
N LEU A 375 -21.03 17.17 -1.45
CA LEU A 375 -20.39 17.22 -0.15
C LEU A 375 -21.26 16.64 0.96
N LEU A 376 -22.54 17.04 0.99
CA LEU A 376 -23.50 16.54 1.99
C LEU A 376 -23.76 15.04 1.85
N LYS A 377 -23.81 14.52 0.61
CA LYS A 377 -23.90 13.07 0.37
C LYS A 377 -22.64 12.33 0.79
N ILE A 378 -21.45 12.86 0.49
CA ILE A 378 -20.18 12.28 0.94
C ILE A 378 -20.12 12.26 2.47
N LEU A 379 -20.53 13.34 3.14
CA LEU A 379 -20.64 13.40 4.60
C LEU A 379 -21.54 12.28 5.13
N ASP A 380 -22.73 12.10 4.57
CA ASP A 380 -23.64 11.02 4.99
C ASP A 380 -23.03 9.62 4.78
N VAL A 381 -22.32 9.37 3.67
CA VAL A 381 -21.62 8.10 3.43
C VAL A 381 -20.55 7.86 4.50
N ILE A 382 -19.68 8.84 4.73
CA ILE A 382 -18.59 8.74 5.72
C ILE A 382 -19.15 8.57 7.13
N THR A 383 -20.23 9.26 7.48
CA THR A 383 -20.92 9.08 8.75
C THR A 383 -21.56 7.69 8.88
N LEU A 384 -22.14 7.13 7.82
CA LEU A 384 -22.65 5.75 7.84
C LEU A 384 -21.53 4.74 8.14
N LEU A 385 -20.36 4.92 7.54
CA LEU A 385 -19.18 4.08 7.81
C LEU A 385 -18.72 4.22 9.26
N ALA A 386 -18.57 5.45 9.76
CA ALA A 386 -18.18 5.71 11.14
C ALA A 386 -19.16 5.06 12.13
N THR A 387 -20.47 5.25 11.91
CA THR A 387 -21.51 4.72 12.79
C THR A 387 -21.59 3.19 12.77
N ASP A 388 -21.36 2.54 11.62
CA ASP A 388 -21.27 1.08 11.54
C ASP A 388 -20.08 0.54 12.35
N PHE A 389 -18.90 1.17 12.23
CA PHE A 389 -17.72 0.84 13.04
C PHE A 389 -18.00 1.00 14.55
N CYS A 390 -18.63 2.10 14.96
CA CYS A 390 -19.02 2.32 16.36
C CYS A 390 -20.01 1.25 16.85
N LYS A 391 -21.03 0.91 16.05
CA LYS A 391 -22.06 -0.07 16.41
C LYS A 391 -21.47 -1.47 16.62
N ARG A 392 -20.57 -1.90 15.75
CA ARG A 392 -19.87 -3.19 15.87
C ARG A 392 -19.08 -3.27 17.18
N ARG A 393 -18.26 -2.25 17.49
CA ARG A 393 -17.49 -2.18 18.75
C ARG A 393 -18.37 -2.17 20.01
N ILE A 394 -19.51 -1.46 19.99
CA ILE A 394 -20.45 -1.42 21.11
C ILE A 394 -21.14 -2.78 21.32
N LYS A 395 -21.55 -3.45 20.24
CA LYS A 395 -22.25 -4.74 20.30
C LYS A 395 -21.36 -5.82 20.92
N ASP A 396 -20.08 -5.82 20.59
CA ASP A 396 -19.13 -6.83 21.10
C ASP A 396 -18.77 -6.58 22.58
N ARG A 397 -18.69 -5.32 23.02
CA ARG A 397 -18.53 -4.97 24.44
C ARG A 397 -19.76 -5.30 25.31
N LEU A 398 -20.97 -5.26 24.73
CA LEU A 398 -22.20 -5.65 25.43
C LEU A 398 -22.34 -7.17 25.58
N ASN A 399 -21.75 -7.95 24.66
CA ASN A 399 -21.72 -9.42 24.77
C ASN A 399 -20.68 -9.90 25.80
N TYR A 400 -19.57 -9.19 25.98
CA TYR A 400 -18.55 -9.51 27.01
C TYR A 400 -19.02 -9.33 28.46
N LYS A 401 -20.09 -8.57 28.71
CA LYS A 401 -20.72 -8.45 30.04
C LYS A 401 -21.76 -9.55 30.34
N LYS A 402 -21.95 -10.51 29.42
CA LYS A 402 -22.89 -11.63 29.55
C LYS A 402 -22.24 -13.02 29.60
N THR A 403 -20.91 -13.08 29.61
CA THR A 403 -20.09 -14.27 29.91
C THR A 403 -19.27 -13.97 31.16
#